data_AF-A0A917FQ10-F1
#
_entry.id   AF-A0A917FQ10-F1
#
_cell.length_a   1.000
_cell.length_b   1.000
_cell.length_c   1.000
_cell.angle_alpha   90.00
_cell.angle_beta   90.00
_cell.angle_gamma   90.00
#
_symmetry.space_group_name_H-M   'P 1'
#
loop_
_entity.id
_entity.type
_entity.pdbx_description
1 polymer ?
#
loop_
_entity_poly.entity_id
_entity_poly.type
_entity_poly.pdbx_seq_one_letter_code
_entity_poly.pdbx_strand_id
1 'polypeptide(L)'
;MLAGDDFEAVSSLLKSARLSCRDFSNAISFSRSGDFVYCDPPYTVKHENNGFVKYNEKIFTWSDQERLASSLDRADKRGVLFAVSNAKHKSIIDLYARYKIREVNRASIISGQAKGRGTYPEVLITNY
;
A
#
# COMPACT_ATOMS: atom_id res chain seq x y z
N MET A 1 -6.93 -22.14 14.42
CA MET A 1 -5.67 -21.49 14.87
C MET A 1 -4.54 -22.16 14.14
N LEU A 2 -3.62 -21.38 13.58
CA LEU A 2 -2.44 -21.91 12.93
C LEU A 2 -1.38 -22.18 14.00
N ALA A 3 -0.53 -23.19 13.79
CA ALA A 3 0.43 -23.65 14.78
C ALA A 3 1.56 -22.65 15.13
N GLY A 4 1.57 -21.46 14.51
CA GLY A 4 2.57 -20.41 14.72
C GLY A 4 2.00 -19.07 15.19
N ASP A 5 0.73 -19.02 15.58
CA ASP A 5 0.12 -17.78 16.08
C ASP A 5 0.62 -17.49 17.51
N ASP A 6 1.39 -16.41 17.70
CA ASP A 6 1.82 -15.90 19.01
C ASP A 6 0.98 -14.68 19.41
N PHE A 7 -0.19 -14.96 20.00
CA PHE A 7 -1.12 -13.91 20.41
C PHE A 7 -0.60 -13.07 21.60
N GLU A 8 0.28 -13.61 22.44
CA GLU A 8 0.83 -12.90 23.59
C GLU A 8 1.85 -11.84 23.17
N ALA A 9 2.73 -12.19 22.22
CA ALA A 9 3.66 -11.25 21.62
C ALA A 9 2.92 -10.14 20.86
N VAL A 10 1.92 -10.50 20.04
CA VAL A 10 1.11 -9.52 19.29
C VAL A 10 0.35 -8.61 20.26
N SER A 11 -0.28 -9.16 21.30
CA SER A 11 -0.98 -8.38 22.32
C SER A 11 -0.05 -7.40 23.02
N SER A 12 1.17 -7.84 23.38
CA SER A 12 2.18 -6.98 24.01
C SER A 12 2.65 -5.85 23.10
N LEU A 13 2.87 -6.12 21.81
CA LEU A 13 3.24 -5.11 20.81
C LEU A 13 2.15 -4.06 20.62
N LEU A 14 0.88 -4.48 20.61
CA LEU A 14 -0.26 -3.60 20.36
C LEU A 14 -0.59 -2.67 21.54
N LYS A 15 -0.06 -2.90 22.75
CA LYS A 15 -0.29 -2.04 23.92
C LYS A 15 0.14 -0.58 23.72
N SER A 16 1.16 -0.35 22.89
CA SER A 16 1.62 1.01 22.54
C SER A 16 1.01 1.55 21.25
N ALA A 17 0.13 0.80 20.59
CA ALA A 17 -0.50 1.18 19.34
C ALA A 17 -1.95 1.64 19.56
N ARG A 18 -2.37 2.65 18.81
CA ARG A 18 -3.79 3.05 18.73
C ARG A 18 -4.39 2.51 17.44
N LEU A 19 -5.25 1.52 17.57
CA LEU A 19 -6.00 0.96 16.45
C LEU A 19 -7.24 1.80 16.15
N SER A 20 -7.56 1.97 14.87
CA SER A 20 -8.79 2.67 14.48
C SER A 20 -9.33 2.16 13.15
N CYS A 21 -10.65 2.00 13.07
CA CYS A 21 -11.36 1.71 11.84
C CYS A 21 -11.90 3.02 11.27
N ARG A 22 -11.33 3.50 10.15
CA ARG A 22 -11.72 4.75 9.49
C ARG A 22 -11.22 4.78 8.05
N ASP A 23 -11.79 5.68 7.25
CA ASP A 23 -11.28 5.99 5.91
C ASP A 23 -9.82 6.50 5.98
N PHE A 24 -8.98 6.02 5.05
CA PHE A 24 -7.56 6.34 5.01
C PHE A 24 -7.29 7.84 4.87
N SER A 25 -8.13 8.57 4.14
CA SER A 25 -7.91 10.00 3.90
C SER A 25 -8.07 10.80 5.18
N ASN A 26 -8.97 10.35 6.07
CA ASN A 26 -9.13 10.91 7.41
C ASN A 26 -7.95 10.55 8.32
N ALA A 27 -7.42 9.32 8.25
CA ALA A 27 -6.23 8.96 9.01
C ALA A 27 -5.02 9.81 8.60
N ILE A 28 -4.80 9.97 7.29
CA ILE A 28 -3.71 10.76 6.72
C ILE A 28 -3.89 12.26 7.01
N SER A 29 -5.11 12.78 7.11
CA SER A 29 -5.32 14.21 7.38
C SER A 29 -4.86 14.63 8.79
N PHE A 30 -4.81 13.70 9.75
CA PHE A 30 -4.33 13.97 11.10
C PHE A 30 -2.81 13.99 11.24
N SER A 31 -2.05 13.52 10.24
CA SER A 31 -0.58 13.51 10.30
C SER A 31 0.01 14.91 10.15
N ARG A 32 1.12 15.14 10.85
CA ARG A 32 1.82 16.42 10.95
C ARG A 32 3.31 16.25 10.64
N SER A 33 4.01 17.37 10.42
CA SER A 33 5.46 17.36 10.25
C SER A 33 6.13 16.57 11.38
N GLY A 34 7.05 15.67 11.01
CA GLY A 34 7.70 14.73 11.94
C GLY A 34 7.04 13.36 12.03
N ASP A 35 5.80 13.20 11.55
CA ASP A 35 5.17 11.89 11.40
C ASP A 35 5.68 11.17 10.13
N PHE A 36 5.62 9.84 10.18
CA PHE A 36 5.82 8.98 9.02
C PHE A 36 4.55 8.19 8.69
N VAL A 37 4.12 8.26 7.44
CA VAL A 37 2.93 7.55 6.94
C VAL A 37 3.36 6.40 6.03
N TYR A 38 3.01 5.19 6.40
CA TYR A 38 3.13 4.02 5.53
C TYR A 38 1.76 3.63 4.97
N CYS A 39 1.67 3.39 3.66
CA CYS A 39 0.45 2.92 3.01
C CYS A 39 0.71 1.67 2.18
N ASP A 40 -0.08 0.63 2.42
CA ASP A 40 -0.10 -0.61 1.64
C ASP A 40 -1.55 -0.89 1.19
N PRO A 41 -2.08 -0.12 0.20
CA PRO A 41 -3.44 -0.31 -0.26
C PRO A 41 -3.58 -1.62 -1.02
N PRO A 42 -4.81 -2.16 -1.19
CA PRO A 42 -5.06 -3.21 -2.17
C PRO A 42 -4.53 -2.80 -3.55
N TYR A 43 -3.82 -3.69 -4.24
CA TYR A 43 -3.20 -3.38 -5.53
C TYR A 43 -4.27 -3.30 -6.62
N THR A 44 -4.77 -2.09 -6.82
CA THR A 44 -5.74 -1.73 -7.86
C THR A 44 -5.03 -0.88 -8.91
N VAL A 45 -5.02 -1.38 -10.14
CA VAL A 45 -4.47 -0.68 -11.30
C VAL A 45 -5.61 -0.25 -12.21
N LYS A 46 -5.47 0.90 -12.88
CA LYS A 46 -6.42 1.34 -13.91
C LYS A 46 -6.70 0.20 -14.89
N HIS A 47 -7.97 -0.22 -14.99
CA HIS A 47 -8.43 -1.40 -15.73
C HIS A 47 -7.62 -1.72 -16.99
N GLU A 48 -6.94 -2.85 -16.96
CA GLU A 48 -6.75 -3.70 -18.13
C GLU A 48 -7.76 -4.85 -17.98
N ASN A 49 -8.36 -5.34 -19.06
CA ASN A 49 -9.49 -6.28 -19.10
C ASN A 49 -9.20 -7.70 -18.52
N ASN A 50 -8.47 -7.82 -17.41
CA ASN A 50 -8.04 -9.07 -16.81
C ASN A 50 -8.89 -9.36 -15.55
N GLY A 51 -9.58 -10.50 -15.55
CA GLY A 51 -10.60 -10.88 -14.57
C GLY A 51 -10.17 -10.93 -13.09
N PHE A 52 -8.88 -10.78 -12.78
CA PHE A 52 -8.36 -10.64 -11.42
C PHE A 52 -8.71 -9.29 -10.76
N VAL A 53 -8.98 -8.25 -11.56
CA VAL A 53 -9.31 -6.88 -11.10
C VAL A 53 -10.70 -6.79 -10.45
N LYS A 54 -11.63 -7.69 -10.81
CA LYS A 54 -13.05 -7.60 -10.39
C LYS A 54 -13.31 -7.77 -8.89
N TYR A 55 -12.38 -8.35 -8.11
CA TYR A 55 -12.59 -8.55 -6.66
C TYR A 55 -12.10 -7.35 -5.83
N ASN A 56 -10.97 -6.74 -6.20
CA ASN A 56 -10.40 -5.60 -5.46
C ASN A 56 -11.20 -4.30 -5.66
N GLU A 57 -11.83 -4.11 -6.82
CA GLU A 57 -12.62 -2.90 -7.09
C GLU A 57 -13.85 -2.71 -6.20
N LYS A 58 -14.33 -3.75 -5.53
CA LYS A 58 -15.42 -3.59 -4.56
C LYS A 58 -14.96 -3.04 -3.21
N ILE A 59 -13.66 -3.14 -2.90
CA ILE A 59 -13.09 -2.76 -1.60
C ILE A 59 -12.20 -1.52 -1.73
N PHE A 60 -11.49 -1.38 -2.85
CA PHE A 60 -10.62 -0.25 -3.15
C PHE A 60 -10.55 -0.01 -4.66
N THR A 61 -11.23 1.03 -5.12
CA THR A 61 -11.32 1.37 -6.55
C THR A 61 -10.09 2.14 -7.04
N TRP A 62 -9.97 2.29 -8.37
CA TRP A 62 -8.98 3.23 -8.93
C TRP A 62 -9.21 4.67 -8.44
N SER A 63 -10.47 5.08 -8.23
CA SER A 63 -10.78 6.40 -7.65
C SER A 63 -10.26 6.52 -6.21
N ASP A 64 -10.28 5.43 -5.43
CA ASP A 64 -9.67 5.42 -4.10
C ASP A 64 -8.14 5.50 -4.16
N GLN A 65 -7.52 4.92 -5.18
CA GLN A 65 -6.09 5.07 -5.47
C GLN A 65 -5.73 6.53 -5.78
N GLU A 66 -6.54 7.23 -6.57
CA GLU A 66 -6.38 8.67 -6.86
C GLU A 66 -6.61 9.54 -5.61
N ARG A 67 -7.60 9.18 -4.78
CA ARG A 67 -7.85 9.82 -3.48
C ARG A 67 -6.69 9.63 -2.51
N LEU A 68 -6.04 8.46 -2.52
CA LEU A 68 -4.86 8.19 -1.71
C LEU A 68 -3.70 9.08 -2.14
N ALA A 69 -3.38 9.12 -3.44
CA ALA A 69 -2.35 10.00 -3.98
C ALA A 69 -2.60 11.48 -3.61
N SER A 70 -3.84 11.95 -3.79
CA SER A 70 -4.24 13.32 -3.40
C SER A 70 -4.11 13.59 -1.89
N SER A 71 -4.33 12.57 -1.05
CA SER A 71 -4.18 12.69 0.40
C SER A 71 -2.70 12.78 0.81
N LEU A 72 -1.84 12.02 0.14
CA LEU A 72 -0.40 12.07 0.31
C LEU A 72 0.19 13.38 -0.20
N ASP A 73 -0.31 13.94 -1.31
CA ASP A 73 0.07 15.28 -1.75
C ASP A 73 -0.22 16.37 -0.71
N ARG A 74 -1.36 16.25 0.00
CA ARG A 74 -1.67 17.16 1.10
C ARG A 74 -0.75 16.92 2.30
N ALA A 75 -0.34 15.68 2.56
CA ALA A 75 0.56 15.33 3.65
C ALA A 75 2.00 15.82 3.38
N ASP A 76 2.48 15.65 2.15
CA ASP A 76 3.74 16.17 1.63
C ASP A 76 3.86 17.68 1.87
N LYS A 77 2.81 18.44 1.51
CA LYS A 77 2.73 19.88 1.78
C LYS A 77 2.78 20.26 3.26
N ARG A 78 2.46 19.34 4.18
CA ARG A 78 2.57 19.54 5.64
C ARG A 78 3.93 19.12 6.20
N GLY A 79 4.87 18.66 5.37
CA GLY A 79 6.17 18.15 5.80
C GLY A 79 6.13 16.73 6.38
N VAL A 80 5.09 15.95 6.05
CA VAL A 80 4.96 14.55 6.47
C VAL A 80 5.79 13.68 5.54
N LEU A 81 6.59 12.77 6.09
CA LEU A 81 7.27 11.76 5.30
C LEU A 81 6.33 10.59 5.02
N PHE A 82 6.38 10.03 3.81
CA PHE A 82 5.57 8.87 3.51
C PHE A 82 6.28 7.84 2.63
N ALA A 83 5.79 6.61 2.73
CA ALA A 83 6.11 5.52 1.82
C ALA A 83 4.83 4.76 1.41
N VAL A 84 4.74 4.39 0.13
CA VAL A 84 3.65 3.59 -0.42
C VAL A 84 4.23 2.38 -1.14
N SER A 85 3.79 1.18 -0.78
CA SER A 85 4.00 -0.05 -1.56
C SER A 85 2.87 -0.23 -2.57
N ASN A 86 3.20 -0.63 -3.79
CA ASN A 86 2.20 -0.95 -4.81
C ASN A 86 2.76 -1.86 -5.92
N ALA A 87 1.88 -2.34 -6.80
CA ALA A 87 2.29 -3.10 -7.99
C ALA A 87 3.07 -2.19 -8.96
N LYS A 88 4.11 -2.73 -9.61
CA LYS A 88 4.78 -2.05 -10.73
C LYS A 88 3.87 -2.07 -11.94
N HIS A 89 3.04 -1.04 -12.07
CA HIS A 89 2.13 -0.85 -13.19
C HIS A 89 2.24 0.57 -13.72
N LYS A 90 2.08 0.75 -15.04
CA LYS A 90 2.23 2.06 -15.69
C LYS A 90 1.33 3.12 -15.03
N SER A 91 0.06 2.79 -14.78
CA SER A 91 -0.86 3.75 -14.15
C SER A 91 -0.45 4.18 -12.75
N ILE A 92 0.17 3.29 -11.96
CA ILE A 92 0.72 3.65 -10.64
C ILE A 92 1.95 4.55 -10.80
N ILE A 93 2.86 4.21 -11.71
CA ILE A 93 4.05 5.01 -11.99
C ILE A 93 3.65 6.42 -12.43
N ASP A 94 2.68 6.53 -13.34
CA ASP A 94 2.16 7.81 -13.82
C ASP A 94 1.50 8.61 -12.68
N LEU A 95 0.69 7.95 -11.83
CA LEU A 95 -0.02 8.60 -10.72
C LEU A 95 0.94 9.20 -9.69
N TYR A 96 2.08 8.54 -9.44
CA TYR A 96 3.06 8.96 -8.44
C TYR A 96 4.34 9.56 -9.05
N ALA A 97 4.31 9.97 -10.32
CA ALA A 97 5.50 10.40 -11.07
C ALA A 97 6.29 11.56 -10.44
N ARG A 98 5.67 12.33 -9.54
CA ARG A 98 6.32 13.44 -8.81
C ARG A 98 7.18 13.00 -7.63
N TYR A 99 7.13 11.72 -7.25
CA TYR A 99 7.82 11.16 -6.09
C TYR A 99 8.92 10.20 -6.53
N LYS A 100 9.79 9.83 -5.58
CA LYS A 100 10.83 8.84 -5.85
C LYS A 100 10.20 7.46 -5.91
N ILE A 101 10.41 6.76 -7.03
CA ILE A 101 9.89 5.41 -7.26
C ILE A 101 11.08 4.46 -7.35
N ARG A 102 11.11 3.46 -6.47
CA ARG A 102 12.11 2.39 -6.48
C ARG A 102 11.44 1.05 -6.74
N GLU A 103 11.95 0.32 -7.71
CA GLU A 103 11.52 -1.06 -7.94
C GLU A 103 12.02 -1.97 -6.82
N VAL A 104 11.14 -2.83 -6.32
CA VAL A 104 11.43 -3.84 -5.31
C VAL A 104 10.96 -5.19 -5.83
N ASN A 105 11.86 -6.18 -5.76
CA ASN A 105 11.57 -7.53 -6.21
C ASN A 105 11.01 -8.35 -5.06
N ARG A 106 9.74 -8.77 -5.13
CA ARG A 106 9.18 -9.76 -4.22
C ARG A 106 9.40 -11.16 -4.78
N ALA A 107 10.13 -12.00 -4.05
CA ALA A 107 10.14 -13.44 -4.32
C ALA A 107 8.82 -14.04 -3.83
N SER A 108 7.93 -14.42 -4.75
CA SER A 108 6.71 -15.14 -4.38
C SER A 108 7.03 -16.63 -4.20
N ILE A 109 7.03 -17.11 -2.94
CA ILE A 109 7.19 -18.53 -2.59
C ILE A 109 5.84 -19.26 -2.65
N ILE A 110 4.73 -18.52 -2.82
CA ILE A 110 3.35 -19.05 -2.84
C ILE A 110 2.93 -19.36 -4.29
N SER A 111 3.60 -20.29 -4.95
CA SER A 111 3.03 -20.97 -6.11
C SER A 111 3.25 -22.47 -5.94
N GLY A 112 2.19 -23.20 -5.62
CA GLY A 112 2.20 -24.66 -5.43
C GLY A 112 2.49 -25.47 -6.70
N GLN A 113 2.98 -24.86 -7.78
CA GLN A 113 3.40 -25.55 -9.00
C GLN A 113 4.72 -25.00 -9.51
N ALA A 114 5.62 -25.89 -9.92
CA ALA A 114 6.97 -25.59 -10.39
C ALA A 114 7.06 -24.65 -11.61
N LYS A 115 5.93 -24.34 -12.27
CA LYS A 115 5.84 -23.41 -13.42
C LYS A 115 5.36 -21.98 -13.07
N GLY A 116 5.03 -21.70 -11.79
CA GLY A 116 4.46 -20.42 -11.34
C GLY A 116 5.47 -19.42 -10.72
N ARG A 117 6.78 -19.59 -10.94
CA ARG A 117 7.80 -18.64 -10.47
C ARG A 117 7.71 -17.32 -11.24
N GLY A 118 6.72 -16.51 -10.93
CA GLY A 118 6.64 -15.12 -11.37
C GLY A 118 7.22 -14.20 -10.31
N THR A 119 8.28 -13.47 -10.64
CA THR A 119 8.59 -12.22 -9.93
C THR A 119 7.48 -11.24 -10.27
N TYR A 120 6.66 -10.86 -9.29
CA TYR A 120 5.75 -9.74 -9.46
C TYR A 120 6.53 -8.49 -9.05
N PRO A 121 6.90 -7.63 -9.99
CA PRO A 121 7.63 -6.43 -9.64
C PRO A 121 6.71 -5.49 -8.86
N GLU A 122 7.20 -4.99 -7.74
CA GLU A 122 6.54 -3.99 -6.90
C GLU A 122 7.33 -2.67 -6.98
N VAL A 123 6.68 -1.59 -6.58
CA VAL A 123 7.30 -0.27 -6.44
C VAL A 123 7.12 0.24 -5.02
N LEU A 124 8.16 0.88 -4.52
CA LEU A 124 8.15 1.69 -3.31
C LEU A 124 8.20 3.17 -3.74
N ILE A 125 7.15 3.91 -3.41
CA ILE A 125 7.02 5.35 -3.70
C ILE A 125 7.30 6.13 -2.41
N THR A 126 8.16 7.15 -2.46
CA THR A 126 8.58 7.96 -1.30
C THR A 126 8.80 9.43 -1.65
N ASN A 127 8.60 10.34 -0.68
CA ASN A 127 8.86 11.79 -0.85
C ASN A 127 10.18 12.29 -0.27
N TYR A 128 11.10 11.39 0.14
CA TYR A 128 12.37 11.72 0.78
C TYR A 128 13.58 11.11 0.10
#